data_AF-A0AAD5SQW6-F1
#
_entry.id   AF-A0AAD5SQW6-F1
#
_cell.length_a   1.000
_cell.length_b   1.000
_cell.length_c   1.000
_cell.angle_alpha   90.00
_cell.angle_beta   90.00
_cell.angle_gamma   90.00
#
_symmetry.space_group_name_H-M   'P 1'
#
loop_
_entity.id
_entity.type
_entity.pdbx_description
1 polymer ?
#
loop_
_entity_poly.entity_id
_entity_poly.type
_entity_poly.pdbx_seq_one_letter_code
_entity_poly.pdbx_strand_id
1 'polypeptide(L)'
;MSSEARLHRLQADHQTLREKSALLEMMAVNAETEFFEQKALRLLDDARTDIHTIENNIATLQETLEGRSYVSGRLSQLQVEIEARRERRAWYEQMAENAETQFGLRKALCLKDNANKAIHTIEAQISDLNSEQSFLVSDPSPLAPNVSTDPQNNIVSETLAPVDSRAANKSILISHCWNDKHIVGPIVQFLKANRFNVLFDMGVNSNDDLYRSIINDATLVVAFISDDYAQSQHCNSELKISQEMHKVILP
;
A
#
# COMPACT_ATOMS: atom_id res chain seq x y z
N MET A 1 15.91 -7.66 -12.54
CA MET A 1 15.49 -8.86 -11.76
C MET A 1 14.12 -9.27 -12.24
N SER A 2 13.84 -10.57 -12.39
CA SER A 2 12.47 -11.03 -12.67
C SER A 2 11.55 -10.75 -11.48
N SER A 3 10.23 -10.65 -11.71
CA SER A 3 9.24 -10.44 -10.64
C SER A 3 9.29 -11.57 -9.59
N GLU A 4 9.57 -12.80 -10.00
CA GLU A 4 9.80 -13.95 -9.10
C GLU A 4 11.06 -13.78 -8.24
N ALA A 5 12.18 -13.33 -8.83
CA ALA A 5 13.39 -13.06 -8.06
C ALA A 5 13.19 -11.91 -7.06
N ARG A 6 12.37 -10.92 -7.41
CA ARG A 6 11.98 -9.82 -6.52
C ARG A 6 11.10 -10.31 -5.37
N LEU A 7 10.13 -11.19 -5.66
CA LEU A 7 9.27 -11.81 -4.66
C LEU A 7 10.09 -12.64 -3.65
N HIS A 8 10.98 -13.51 -4.13
CA HIS A 8 11.85 -14.31 -3.26
C HIS A 8 12.72 -13.45 -2.34
N ARG A 9 13.26 -12.35 -2.85
CA ARG A 9 14.06 -11.41 -2.04
C ARG A 9 13.21 -10.74 -0.95
N LEU A 10 12.02 -10.26 -1.30
CA LEU A 10 11.12 -9.65 -0.31
C LEU A 10 10.67 -10.64 0.76
N GLN A 11 10.43 -11.90 0.39
CA GLN A 11 10.11 -12.96 1.36
C GLN A 11 11.27 -13.23 2.31
N ALA A 12 12.51 -13.23 1.83
CA ALA A 12 13.70 -13.37 2.68
C ALA A 12 13.89 -12.17 3.62
N ASP A 13 13.68 -10.95 3.11
CA ASP A 13 13.75 -9.73 3.91
C ASP A 13 12.63 -9.70 4.99
N HIS A 14 11.42 -10.14 4.64
CA HIS A 14 10.29 -10.28 5.57
C HIS A 14 10.60 -11.23 6.72
N GLN A 15 11.13 -12.42 6.41
CA GLN A 15 11.53 -13.41 7.41
C GLN A 15 12.61 -12.86 8.34
N THR A 16 13.61 -12.17 7.78
CA THR A 16 14.69 -11.55 8.56
C THR A 16 14.16 -10.47 9.51
N LEU A 17 13.22 -9.65 9.06
CA LEU A 17 12.60 -8.62 9.91
C LEU A 17 11.71 -9.23 11.00
N ARG A 18 10.97 -10.31 10.70
CA ARG A 18 10.20 -11.07 11.70
C ARG A 18 11.09 -11.59 12.82
N GLU A 19 12.23 -12.17 12.48
CA GLU A 19 13.22 -12.66 13.46
C GLU A 19 13.79 -11.52 14.31
N LYS A 20 14.13 -10.38 13.69
CA LYS A 20 14.58 -9.18 14.42
C LYS A 20 13.51 -8.62 15.34
N SER A 21 12.26 -8.57 14.89
CA SER A 21 11.12 -8.12 15.71
C SER A 21 10.92 -9.02 16.93
N ALA A 22 11.03 -10.34 16.76
CA ALA A 22 10.93 -11.30 17.88
C ALA A 22 12.07 -11.10 18.90
N LEU A 23 13.29 -10.86 18.43
CA LEU A 23 14.43 -10.54 19.29
C LEU A 23 14.20 -9.25 20.09
N LEU A 24 13.69 -8.19 19.43
CA LEU A 24 13.40 -6.92 20.06
C LEU A 24 12.27 -7.02 21.10
N GLU A 25 11.25 -7.84 20.83
CA GLU A 25 10.21 -8.19 21.81
C GLU A 25 10.82 -8.86 23.04
N MET A 26 11.70 -9.84 22.87
CA MET A 26 12.42 -10.47 23.99
C MET A 26 13.28 -9.46 24.76
N MET A 27 13.98 -8.57 24.06
CA MET A 27 14.83 -7.55 24.70
C MET A 27 13.99 -6.55 25.50
N ALA A 28 12.81 -6.15 24.99
CA ALA A 28 11.91 -5.25 25.69
C ALA A 28 11.33 -5.91 26.96
N VAL A 29 11.05 -7.22 26.91
CA VAL A 29 10.56 -7.98 28.07
C VAL A 29 11.65 -8.16 29.13
N ASN A 30 12.89 -8.43 28.73
CA ASN A 30 14.01 -8.72 29.62
C ASN A 30 14.83 -7.48 30.02
N ALA A 31 14.41 -6.28 29.62
CA ALA A 31 15.15 -5.06 29.90
C ALA A 31 15.19 -4.79 31.42
N GLU A 32 16.40 -4.76 31.98
CA GLU A 32 16.63 -4.46 33.41
C GLU A 32 16.37 -2.98 33.76
N THR A 33 16.28 -2.11 32.75
CA THR A 33 16.03 -0.69 32.93
C THR A 33 15.01 -0.16 31.93
N GLU A 34 14.24 0.83 32.36
CA GLU A 34 13.22 1.52 31.55
C GLU A 34 13.83 2.13 30.26
N PHE A 35 15.09 2.58 30.32
CA PHE A 35 15.79 3.12 29.16
C PHE A 35 15.96 2.08 28.03
N PHE A 36 16.42 0.86 28.38
CA PHE A 36 16.60 -0.20 27.39
C PHE A 36 15.26 -0.74 26.89
N GLU A 37 14.24 -0.77 27.75
CA GLU A 37 12.88 -1.10 27.36
C GLU A 37 12.33 -0.13 26.31
N GLN A 38 12.37 1.18 26.59
CA GLN A 38 11.88 2.20 25.66
C GLN A 38 12.64 2.18 24.33
N LYS A 39 13.95 1.93 24.36
CA LYS A 39 14.75 1.78 23.14
C LYS A 39 14.36 0.54 22.34
N ALA A 40 14.14 -0.60 23.00
CA ALA A 40 13.70 -1.82 22.34
C ALA A 40 12.28 -1.65 21.74
N LEU A 41 11.37 -0.98 22.45
CA LEU A 41 10.03 -0.68 21.95
C LEU A 41 10.03 0.22 20.71
N ARG A 42 10.87 1.26 20.67
CA ARG A 42 11.01 2.11 19.46
C ARG A 42 11.50 1.32 18.25
N LEU A 43 12.56 0.53 18.44
CA LEU A 43 13.11 -0.32 17.39
C LEU A 43 12.08 -1.37 16.94
N LEU A 44 11.23 -1.84 17.85
CA LEU A 44 10.15 -2.76 17.54
C LEU A 44 9.07 -2.10 16.67
N ASP A 45 8.69 -0.85 16.96
CA ASP A 45 7.73 -0.10 16.15
C ASP A 45 8.28 0.19 14.74
N ASP A 46 9.57 0.53 14.63
CA ASP A 46 10.25 0.69 13.34
C ASP A 46 10.23 -0.64 12.56
N ALA A 47 10.64 -1.75 13.19
CA ALA A 47 10.64 -3.07 12.57
C ALA A 47 9.24 -3.51 12.13
N ARG A 48 8.18 -3.19 12.90
CA ARG A 48 6.79 -3.48 12.54
C ARG A 48 6.33 -2.68 11.33
N THR A 49 6.73 -1.41 11.23
CA THR A 49 6.45 -0.55 10.09
C THR A 49 7.10 -1.09 8.81
N ASP A 50 8.36 -1.54 8.92
CA ASP A 50 9.08 -2.17 7.81
C ASP A 50 8.45 -3.50 7.39
N ILE A 51 8.07 -4.35 8.35
CA ILE A 51 7.36 -5.61 8.08
C ILE A 51 6.07 -5.35 7.30
N HIS A 52 5.25 -4.39 7.75
CA HIS A 52 3.99 -4.07 7.08
C HIS A 52 4.21 -3.56 5.65
N THR A 53 5.25 -2.75 5.46
CA THR A 53 5.63 -2.25 4.13
C THR A 53 6.05 -3.38 3.19
N ILE A 54 6.83 -4.35 3.69
CA ILE A 54 7.24 -5.51 2.90
C ILE A 54 6.04 -6.44 2.61
N GLU A 55 5.15 -6.65 3.57
CA GLU A 55 3.92 -7.45 3.36
C GLU A 55 3.04 -6.86 2.25
N ASN A 56 2.87 -5.53 2.22
CA ASN A 56 2.14 -4.83 1.16
C ASN A 56 2.81 -5.01 -0.22
N ASN A 57 4.14 -4.93 -0.26
CA ASN A 57 4.92 -5.13 -1.49
C ASN A 57 4.85 -6.58 -2.00
N ILE A 58 4.89 -7.56 -1.09
CA ILE A 58 4.70 -8.98 -1.42
C ILE A 58 3.29 -9.19 -1.98
N ALA A 59 2.25 -8.64 -1.33
CA ALA A 59 0.86 -8.73 -1.79
C ALA A 59 0.71 -8.26 -3.24
N THR A 60 1.19 -7.05 -3.50
CA THR A 60 1.09 -6.39 -4.81
C THR A 60 1.81 -7.20 -5.91
N LEU A 61 2.98 -7.76 -5.59
CA LEU A 61 3.74 -8.58 -6.54
C LEU A 61 3.08 -9.94 -6.79
N GLN A 62 2.54 -10.59 -5.75
CA GLN A 62 1.80 -11.84 -5.88
C GLN A 62 0.54 -11.64 -6.74
N GLU A 63 -0.19 -10.54 -6.56
CA GLU A 63 -1.34 -10.20 -7.40
C GLU A 63 -0.96 -9.99 -8.87
N THR A 64 0.15 -9.31 -9.11
CA THR A 64 0.68 -9.10 -10.46
C THR A 64 1.09 -10.42 -11.13
N LEU A 65 1.58 -11.38 -10.34
CA LEU A 65 2.01 -12.69 -10.82
C LEU A 65 0.84 -13.68 -11.00
N GLU A 66 -0.19 -13.60 -10.16
CA GLU A 66 -1.31 -14.55 -10.14
C GLU A 66 -2.55 -14.07 -10.90
N GLY A 67 -2.59 -12.80 -11.34
CA GLY A 67 -3.76 -12.22 -12.01
C GLY A 67 -5.02 -12.19 -11.13
N ARG A 68 -4.87 -12.22 -9.80
CA ARG A 68 -5.97 -12.17 -8.82
C ARG A 68 -6.39 -10.73 -8.53
N SER A 69 -7.66 -10.55 -8.14
CA SER A 69 -8.19 -9.26 -7.67
C SER A 69 -7.52 -8.84 -6.36
N TYR A 70 -6.99 -7.61 -6.32
CA TYR A 70 -6.37 -6.94 -5.16
C TYR A 70 -7.15 -7.11 -3.85
N VAL A 71 -8.48 -7.06 -3.95
CA VAL A 71 -9.38 -7.18 -2.80
C VAL A 71 -9.28 -8.56 -2.14
N SER A 72 -9.16 -9.63 -2.92
CA SER A 72 -9.10 -11.00 -2.40
C SER A 72 -7.75 -11.29 -1.73
N GLY A 73 -6.65 -10.82 -2.30
CA GLY A 73 -5.31 -11.00 -1.72
C GLY A 73 -5.18 -10.25 -0.39
N ARG A 74 -5.63 -8.99 -0.38
CA ARG A 74 -5.62 -8.15 0.82
C ARG A 74 -6.50 -8.69 1.95
N LEU A 75 -7.69 -9.19 1.63
CA LEU A 75 -8.60 -9.80 2.63
C LEU A 75 -7.95 -11.00 3.33
N SER A 76 -7.32 -11.90 2.58
CA SER A 76 -6.61 -13.06 3.17
C SER A 76 -5.46 -12.63 4.08
N GLN A 77 -4.71 -11.58 3.72
CA GLN A 77 -3.63 -11.06 4.58
C GLN A 77 -4.16 -10.46 5.88
N LEU A 78 -5.20 -9.62 5.81
CA LEU A 78 -5.80 -9.02 6.99
C LEU A 78 -6.42 -10.09 7.93
N GLN A 79 -6.96 -11.17 7.37
CA GLN A 79 -7.46 -12.33 8.14
C GLN A 79 -6.35 -13.08 8.88
N VAL A 80 -5.15 -13.19 8.30
CA VAL A 80 -3.99 -13.76 9.01
C VAL A 80 -3.49 -12.79 10.08
N GLU A 81 -3.44 -11.50 9.78
CA GLU A 81 -2.96 -10.50 10.74
C GLU A 81 -3.88 -10.40 11.96
N ILE A 82 -5.21 -10.36 11.77
CA ILE A 82 -6.17 -10.27 12.88
C ILE A 82 -6.05 -11.46 13.83
N GLU A 83 -5.85 -12.67 13.31
CA GLU A 83 -5.71 -13.86 14.14
C GLU A 83 -4.44 -13.81 14.99
N ALA A 84 -3.31 -13.41 14.39
CA ALA A 84 -2.06 -13.19 15.12
C ALA A 84 -2.16 -12.09 16.19
N ARG A 85 -3.06 -11.10 16.00
CA ARG A 85 -3.34 -10.07 17.02
C ARG A 85 -4.21 -10.61 18.15
N ARG A 86 -5.18 -11.49 17.84
CA ARG A 86 -6.03 -12.17 18.83
C ARG A 86 -5.21 -13.11 19.72
N GLU A 87 -4.29 -13.88 19.14
CA GLU A 87 -3.36 -14.72 19.92
C GLU A 87 -2.51 -13.89 20.88
N ARG A 88 -1.95 -12.76 20.41
CA ARG A 88 -1.18 -11.84 21.28
C ARG A 88 -2.03 -11.22 22.38
N ARG A 89 -3.27 -10.83 22.07
CA ARG A 89 -4.23 -10.34 23.07
C ARG A 89 -4.46 -11.40 24.17
N ALA A 90 -4.68 -12.65 23.79
CA ALA A 90 -4.87 -13.76 24.73
C ALA A 90 -3.61 -13.98 25.61
N TRP A 91 -2.43 -13.85 25.01
CA TRP A 91 -1.17 -13.91 25.76
C TRP A 91 -1.03 -12.76 26.78
N TYR A 92 -1.36 -11.52 26.41
CA TYR A 92 -1.36 -10.38 27.34
C TYR A 92 -2.39 -10.55 28.47
N GLU A 93 -3.53 -11.18 28.19
CA GLU A 93 -4.53 -11.52 29.19
C GLU A 93 -3.99 -12.53 30.21
N GLN A 94 -3.36 -13.60 29.74
CA GLN A 94 -2.70 -14.57 30.62
C GLN A 94 -1.55 -13.94 31.42
N MET A 95 -0.78 -13.03 30.82
CA MET A 95 0.26 -12.27 31.51
C MET A 95 -0.32 -11.39 32.62
N ALA A 96 -1.49 -10.79 32.41
CA ALA A 96 -2.17 -9.98 33.42
C ALA A 96 -2.66 -10.85 34.59
N GLU A 97 -3.19 -12.04 34.31
CA GLU A 97 -3.63 -13.01 35.33
C GLU A 97 -2.48 -13.50 36.21
N ASN A 98 -1.30 -13.70 35.61
CA ASN A 98 -0.10 -14.19 36.29
C ASN A 98 0.78 -13.07 36.89
N ALA A 99 0.34 -11.80 36.83
CA ALA A 99 1.17 -10.70 37.26
C ALA A 99 1.27 -10.64 38.80
N GLU A 100 2.47 -10.91 39.33
CA GLU A 100 2.75 -10.84 40.78
C GLU A 100 2.88 -9.41 41.32
N THR A 101 3.02 -8.41 40.42
CA THR A 101 3.20 -7.00 40.80
C THR A 101 2.16 -6.11 40.15
N GLN A 102 1.79 -5.02 40.84
CA GLN A 102 0.89 -4.00 40.27
C GLN A 102 1.46 -3.36 39.00
N PHE A 103 2.79 -3.24 38.91
CA PHE A 103 3.45 -2.74 37.71
C PHE A 103 3.29 -3.71 36.53
N GLY A 104 3.55 -5.01 36.74
CA GLY A 104 3.35 -6.06 35.73
C GLY A 104 1.91 -6.14 35.26
N LEU A 105 0.93 -6.02 36.19
CA LEU A 105 -0.49 -6.01 35.87
C LEU A 105 -0.87 -4.82 34.98
N ARG A 106 -0.45 -3.60 35.35
CA ARG A 106 -0.72 -2.39 34.54
C ARG A 106 -0.10 -2.48 33.15
N LYS A 107 1.11 -3.03 33.06
CA LYS A 107 1.81 -3.25 31.79
C LYS A 107 1.05 -4.23 30.89
N ALA A 108 0.65 -5.38 31.43
CA ALA A 108 -0.12 -6.38 30.69
C ALA A 108 -1.47 -5.85 30.19
N LEU A 109 -2.19 -5.10 31.03
CA LEU A 109 -3.45 -4.46 30.65
C LEU A 109 -3.27 -3.43 29.54
N CYS A 110 -2.23 -2.58 29.61
CA CYS A 110 -1.93 -1.61 28.56
C CYS A 110 -1.63 -2.30 27.21
N LEU A 111 -0.87 -3.39 27.22
CA LEU A 111 -0.57 -4.17 26.02
C LEU A 111 -1.83 -4.83 25.45
N LYS A 112 -2.71 -5.35 26.32
CA LYS A 112 -4.01 -5.90 25.92
C LYS A 112 -4.89 -4.85 25.23
N ASP A 113 -4.97 -3.65 25.78
CA ASP A 113 -5.76 -2.56 25.20
C ASP A 113 -5.22 -2.11 23.84
N ASN A 114 -3.89 -2.06 23.69
CA ASN A 114 -3.26 -1.76 22.41
C ASN A 114 -3.55 -2.85 21.36
N ALA A 115 -3.52 -4.13 21.76
CA ALA A 115 -3.90 -5.24 20.88
C ALA A 115 -5.38 -5.15 20.45
N ASN A 116 -6.29 -4.80 21.36
CA ASN A 116 -7.71 -4.60 21.06
C ASN A 116 -7.93 -3.49 20.02
N LYS A 117 -7.26 -2.33 20.18
CA LYS A 117 -7.35 -1.23 19.21
C LYS A 117 -6.88 -1.65 17.82
N ALA A 118 -5.78 -2.41 17.75
CA ALA A 118 -5.27 -2.93 16.49
C ALA A 118 -6.25 -3.92 15.83
N ILE A 119 -6.84 -4.83 16.62
CA ILE A 119 -7.87 -5.77 16.13
C ILE A 119 -9.04 -5.00 15.52
N HIS A 120 -9.61 -4.03 16.23
CA HIS A 120 -10.74 -3.24 15.72
C HIS A 120 -10.39 -2.47 14.44
N THR A 121 -9.16 -1.97 14.33
CA THR A 121 -8.70 -1.28 13.11
C THR A 121 -8.66 -2.25 11.92
N ILE A 122 -8.17 -3.47 12.12
CA ILE A 122 -8.12 -4.50 11.07
C ILE A 122 -9.53 -4.98 10.71
N GLU A 123 -10.41 -5.16 11.70
CA GLU A 123 -11.82 -5.53 11.47
C GLU A 123 -12.55 -4.49 10.60
N ALA A 124 -12.31 -3.20 10.85
CA ALA A 124 -12.84 -2.12 10.03
C ALA A 124 -12.33 -2.23 8.58
N GLN A 125 -11.03 -2.43 8.37
CA GLN A 125 -10.45 -2.59 7.04
C GLN A 125 -11.01 -3.81 6.29
N ILE A 126 -11.20 -4.94 6.99
CA ILE A 126 -11.84 -6.14 6.41
C ILE A 126 -13.28 -5.84 6.01
N SER A 127 -14.03 -5.13 6.85
CA SER A 127 -15.42 -4.73 6.55
C SER A 127 -15.49 -3.84 5.31
N ASP A 128 -14.61 -2.85 5.20
CA ASP A 128 -14.55 -1.93 4.06
C ASP A 128 -14.25 -2.70 2.76
N LEU A 129 -13.24 -3.58 2.76
CA LEU A 129 -12.88 -4.39 1.59
C LEU A 129 -13.98 -5.38 1.17
N ASN A 130 -14.68 -6.01 2.13
CA ASN A 130 -15.82 -6.86 1.82
C ASN A 130 -16.97 -6.06 1.18
N SER A 131 -17.17 -4.80 1.60
CA SER A 131 -18.17 -3.93 0.99
C SER A 131 -17.81 -3.58 -0.46
N GLU A 132 -16.53 -3.29 -0.74
CA GLU A 132 -16.01 -3.07 -2.09
C GLU A 132 -16.15 -4.30 -3.00
N GLN A 133 -15.90 -5.50 -2.46
CA GLN A 133 -16.06 -6.75 -3.20
C GLN A 133 -17.51 -6.98 -3.64
N SER A 134 -18.48 -6.64 -2.79
CA SER A 134 -19.91 -6.77 -3.10
C SER A 134 -20.38 -5.85 -4.23
N PHE A 135 -19.76 -4.67 -4.35
CA PHE A 135 -20.10 -3.69 -5.39
C PHE A 135 -19.64 -4.11 -6.78
N LEU A 136 -18.52 -4.84 -6.89
CA LEU A 136 -17.96 -5.32 -8.16
C LEU A 136 -18.70 -6.54 -8.75
N VAL A 137 -19.52 -7.24 -7.96
CA VAL A 137 -20.27 -8.44 -8.40
C VAL A 137 -21.67 -8.08 -8.93
N SER A 138 -22.08 -6.81 -8.82
CA SER A 138 -23.47 -6.38 -9.07
C SER A 138 -23.77 -5.90 -10.49
N ASP A 139 -22.87 -6.06 -11.48
CA ASP A 139 -23.19 -5.75 -12.88
C ASP A 139 -23.93 -6.95 -13.53
N PRO A 140 -25.23 -6.82 -13.87
CA PRO A 140 -25.92 -7.86 -14.62
C PRO A 140 -25.35 -7.91 -16.04
N SER A 141 -24.77 -9.06 -16.41
CA SER A 141 -24.31 -9.35 -17.77
C SER A 141 -25.32 -8.87 -18.82
N PRO A 142 -24.89 -8.15 -19.87
CA PRO A 142 -25.76 -7.85 -21.00
C PRO A 142 -26.14 -9.17 -21.69
N LEU A 143 -27.46 -9.37 -21.84
CA LEU A 143 -28.07 -10.48 -22.56
C LEU A 143 -27.36 -10.75 -23.89
N ALA A 144 -26.97 -12.00 -24.12
CA ALA A 144 -26.42 -12.45 -25.39
C ALA A 144 -27.42 -12.16 -26.53
N PRO A 145 -26.97 -11.64 -27.69
CA PRO A 145 -27.83 -11.49 -28.83
C PRO A 145 -28.15 -12.87 -29.41
N ASN A 146 -29.45 -13.15 -29.53
CA ASN A 146 -30.01 -14.30 -30.24
C ASN A 146 -29.40 -14.40 -31.66
N VAL A 147 -28.65 -15.47 -31.92
CA VAL A 147 -28.22 -15.83 -33.27
C VAL A 147 -29.38 -16.56 -33.95
N SER A 148 -30.14 -15.82 -34.75
CA SER A 148 -31.07 -16.36 -35.74
C SER A 148 -30.34 -16.54 -37.07
N THR A 149 -30.52 -17.71 -37.67
CA THR A 149 -30.06 -18.11 -39.00
C THR A 149 -30.73 -17.29 -40.10
N ASP A 150 -29.93 -16.69 -41.00
CA ASP A 150 -30.09 -16.83 -42.46
C ASP A 150 -28.92 -16.17 -43.24
N PRO A 151 -28.50 -16.71 -44.40
CA PRO A 151 -27.42 -16.16 -45.20
C PRO A 151 -27.97 -15.39 -46.41
N GLN A 152 -27.56 -14.13 -46.61
CA GLN A 152 -27.24 -13.55 -47.93
C GLN A 152 -26.93 -12.04 -47.87
N ASN A 153 -25.97 -11.67 -48.72
CA ASN A 153 -25.74 -10.37 -49.38
C ASN A 153 -24.85 -9.27 -48.75
N ASN A 154 -23.67 -9.17 -49.41
CA ASN A 154 -23.07 -8.01 -50.05
C ASN A 154 -22.57 -6.78 -49.26
N ILE A 155 -21.23 -6.68 -49.25
CA ILE A 155 -20.39 -5.53 -49.67
C ILE A 155 -20.83 -4.14 -49.17
N VAL A 156 -20.10 -3.62 -48.18
CA VAL A 156 -19.38 -2.32 -48.27
C VAL A 156 -18.08 -2.45 -47.46
N SER A 157 -16.92 -2.40 -48.12
CA SER A 157 -15.63 -2.21 -47.46
C SER A 157 -15.51 -0.74 -47.08
N GLU A 158 -15.99 -0.38 -45.88
CA GLU A 158 -15.67 0.89 -45.25
C GLU A 158 -14.38 0.69 -44.47
N THR A 159 -13.27 1.18 -45.04
CA THR A 159 -11.97 1.22 -44.38
C THR A 159 -12.07 2.14 -43.17
N LEU A 160 -12.44 1.56 -42.02
CA LEU A 160 -12.24 2.18 -40.73
C LEU A 160 -10.74 2.39 -40.58
N ALA A 161 -10.34 3.67 -40.61
CA ALA A 161 -9.00 4.09 -40.24
C ALA A 161 -8.59 3.39 -38.93
N PRO A 162 -7.31 3.02 -38.77
CA PRO A 162 -6.85 2.49 -37.50
C PRO A 162 -7.19 3.53 -36.44
N VAL A 163 -8.03 3.16 -35.47
CA VAL A 163 -8.21 3.95 -34.26
C VAL A 163 -6.82 4.10 -33.68
N ASP A 164 -6.30 5.32 -33.75
CA ASP A 164 -4.99 5.69 -33.21
C ASP A 164 -4.89 5.16 -31.79
N SER A 165 -4.12 4.08 -31.61
CA SER A 165 -3.70 3.51 -30.33
C SER A 165 -2.72 4.44 -29.58
N ARG A 166 -2.73 5.72 -29.93
CA ARG A 166 -1.95 6.84 -29.38
C ARG A 166 -2.81 7.83 -28.61
N ALA A 167 -4.00 7.44 -28.15
CA ALA A 167 -4.54 8.03 -26.91
C ALA A 167 -3.62 7.59 -25.76
N ALA A 168 -2.43 8.19 -25.71
CA ALA A 168 -1.43 7.98 -24.68
C ALA A 168 -2.14 8.13 -23.35
N ASN A 169 -2.14 7.07 -22.55
CA ASN A 169 -2.66 7.09 -21.19
C ASN A 169 -2.09 8.32 -20.51
N LYS A 170 -2.93 9.33 -20.25
CA LYS A 170 -2.52 10.60 -19.65
C LYS A 170 -2.04 10.29 -18.24
N SER A 171 -0.73 10.15 -18.11
CA SER A 171 -0.05 9.84 -16.86
C SER A 171 0.24 11.14 -16.13
N ILE A 172 -0.26 11.24 -14.91
CA ILE A 172 -0.10 12.41 -14.06
C ILE A 172 0.75 11.99 -12.87
N LEU A 173 1.90 12.63 -12.70
CA LEU A 173 2.69 12.51 -11.49
C LEU A 173 2.18 13.49 -10.44
N ILE A 174 1.96 13.00 -9.23
CA ILE A 174 1.52 13.81 -8.09
C ILE A 174 2.69 13.99 -7.13
N SER A 175 3.33 15.14 -7.22
CA SER A 175 4.41 15.54 -6.31
C SER A 175 3.81 16.24 -5.10
N HIS A 176 4.08 15.72 -3.90
CA HIS A 176 3.59 16.31 -2.65
C HIS A 176 4.52 15.99 -1.48
N CYS A 177 4.43 16.77 -0.41
CA CYS A 177 5.13 16.43 0.83
C CYS A 177 4.37 15.33 1.56
N TRP A 178 5.09 14.40 2.20
CA TRP A 178 4.47 13.26 2.90
C TRP A 178 3.47 13.68 3.98
N ASN A 179 3.71 14.82 4.64
CA ASN A 179 2.80 15.38 5.63
C ASN A 179 1.44 15.76 5.04
N ASP A 180 1.40 16.12 3.75
CA ASP A 180 0.19 16.57 3.05
C ASP A 180 -0.60 15.43 2.41
N LYS A 181 -0.20 14.17 2.63
CA LYS A 181 -0.86 12.99 2.03
C LYS A 181 -2.38 12.94 2.24
N HIS A 182 -2.84 13.46 3.39
CA HIS A 182 -4.25 13.48 3.76
C HIS A 182 -5.08 14.47 2.93
N ILE A 183 -4.45 15.53 2.40
CA ILE A 183 -5.08 16.52 1.51
C ILE A 183 -5.06 16.00 0.06
N VAL A 184 -3.98 15.34 -0.34
CA VAL A 184 -3.75 14.87 -1.70
C VAL A 184 -4.56 13.61 -2.03
N GLY A 185 -4.80 12.74 -1.03
CA GLY A 185 -5.53 11.49 -1.18
C GLY A 185 -6.87 11.60 -1.93
N PRO A 186 -7.80 12.49 -1.52
CA PRO A 186 -9.07 12.70 -2.21
C PRO A 186 -8.92 13.13 -3.68
N ILE A 187 -7.92 13.96 -4.00
CA ILE A 187 -7.67 14.41 -5.37
C ILE A 187 -7.19 13.25 -6.22
N VAL A 188 -6.33 12.39 -5.69
CA VAL A 188 -5.90 11.20 -6.42
C VAL A 188 -7.05 10.24 -6.65
N GLN A 189 -7.90 10.00 -5.64
CA GLN A 189 -9.10 9.18 -5.82
C GLN A 189 -9.99 9.74 -6.93
N PHE A 190 -10.19 11.06 -6.96
CA PHE A 190 -10.93 11.73 -8.03
C PHE A 190 -10.28 11.53 -9.40
N LEU A 191 -8.96 11.72 -9.54
CA LEU A 191 -8.25 11.52 -10.80
C LEU A 191 -8.34 10.07 -11.28
N LYS A 192 -8.17 9.10 -10.39
CA LYS A 192 -8.31 7.67 -10.70
C LYS A 192 -9.73 7.32 -11.13
N ALA A 193 -10.75 7.83 -10.44
CA ALA A 193 -12.15 7.64 -10.80
C ALA A 193 -12.47 8.18 -12.21
N ASN A 194 -11.75 9.23 -12.64
CA ASN A 194 -11.83 9.80 -13.98
C ASN A 194 -10.88 9.14 -15.00
N ARG A 195 -10.35 7.95 -14.69
CA ARG A 195 -9.49 7.14 -15.57
C ARG A 195 -8.15 7.79 -15.94
N PHE A 196 -7.63 8.69 -15.11
CA PHE A 196 -6.25 9.15 -15.24
C PHE A 196 -5.29 8.10 -14.66
N ASN A 197 -4.14 7.91 -15.33
CA ASN A 197 -3.08 7.07 -14.79
C ASN A 197 -2.26 7.90 -13.80
N VAL A 198 -2.47 7.71 -12.51
CA VAL A 198 -1.81 8.51 -11.47
C VAL A 198 -0.54 7.80 -10.99
N LEU A 199 0.60 8.45 -11.21
CA LEU A 199 1.91 8.04 -10.72
C LEU A 199 2.15 8.69 -9.36
N PHE A 200 2.68 7.90 -8.41
CA PHE A 200 2.96 8.36 -7.06
C PHE A 200 4.46 8.39 -6.78
N ASP A 201 4.88 9.39 -6.00
CA ASP A 201 6.11 9.31 -5.25
C ASP A 201 6.00 8.17 -4.23
N MET A 202 6.94 7.21 -4.28
CA MET A 202 6.95 6.07 -3.36
C MET A 202 7.58 6.40 -2.00
N GLY A 203 8.01 7.64 -1.74
CA GLY A 203 8.51 8.04 -0.43
C GLY A 203 9.77 7.28 0.01
N VAL A 204 10.48 6.66 -0.93
CA VAL A 204 11.68 5.87 -0.66
C VAL A 204 12.90 6.74 -0.97
N ASN A 205 13.93 6.66 -0.11
CA ASN A 205 15.32 7.07 -0.35
C ASN A 205 15.86 6.44 -1.66
N SER A 206 15.36 6.90 -2.79
CA SER A 206 15.62 6.33 -4.09
C SER A 206 16.58 7.23 -4.85
N ASN A 207 17.58 6.60 -5.48
CA ASN A 207 18.53 7.30 -6.34
C ASN A 207 17.79 8.05 -7.45
N ASP A 208 18.37 9.16 -7.91
CA ASP A 208 17.85 10.03 -8.98
C ASP A 208 17.38 9.27 -10.23
N ASP A 209 17.99 8.12 -10.55
CA ASP A 209 17.63 7.28 -11.68
C ASP A 209 16.20 6.71 -11.59
N LEU A 210 15.72 6.39 -10.38
CA LEU A 210 14.36 5.89 -10.19
C LEU A 210 13.34 7.03 -10.39
N TYR A 211 13.63 8.22 -9.83
CA TYR A 211 12.81 9.41 -10.04
C TYR A 211 12.72 9.77 -11.53
N ARG A 212 13.85 9.74 -12.23
CA ARG A 212 13.88 9.99 -13.69
C ARG A 212 13.00 9.01 -14.46
N SER A 213 12.99 7.72 -14.11
CA SER A 213 12.11 6.75 -14.78
C SER A 213 10.63 7.06 -14.57
N ILE A 214 10.21 7.37 -13.34
CA ILE A 214 8.80 7.67 -13.03
C ILE A 214 8.37 8.98 -13.70
N ILE A 215 9.22 10.01 -13.61
CA ILE A 215 8.98 11.31 -14.26
C ILE A 215 8.95 11.15 -15.77
N ASN A 216 9.80 10.30 -16.35
CA ASN A 216 9.80 10.03 -17.79
C ASN A 216 8.44 9.55 -18.28
N ASP A 217 7.81 8.67 -17.50
CA ASP A 217 6.52 8.08 -17.85
C ASP A 217 5.35 9.06 -17.62
N ALA A 218 5.56 10.16 -16.89
CA ALA A 218 4.56 11.21 -16.66
C ALA A 218 4.44 12.16 -17.86
N THR A 219 3.19 12.48 -18.25
CA THR A 219 2.89 13.53 -19.24
C THR A 219 2.69 14.90 -18.59
N LEU A 220 2.21 14.91 -17.34
CA LEU A 220 1.96 16.10 -16.53
C LEU A 220 2.47 15.82 -15.11
N VAL A 221 3.10 16.81 -14.50
CA VAL A 221 3.47 16.80 -13.08
C VAL A 221 2.60 17.84 -12.37
N VAL A 222 1.87 17.42 -11.34
CA VAL A 222 1.10 18.33 -10.47
C VAL A 222 1.84 18.42 -9.14
N ALA A 223 2.30 19.62 -8.79
CA ALA A 223 3.08 19.88 -7.59
C ALA A 223 2.20 20.54 -6.52
N PHE A 224 1.96 19.86 -5.41
CA PHE A 224 1.21 20.40 -4.28
C PHE A 224 2.15 21.19 -3.36
N ILE A 225 2.27 22.49 -3.62
CA ILE A 225 3.21 23.36 -2.93
C ILE A 225 2.64 23.81 -1.58
N SER A 226 3.25 23.32 -0.50
CA SER A 226 3.05 23.75 0.89
C SER A 226 4.37 24.28 1.48
N ASP A 227 4.31 24.84 2.69
CA ASP A 227 5.54 25.24 3.42
C ASP A 227 6.46 24.03 3.68
N ASP A 228 5.88 22.87 3.99
CA ASP A 228 6.61 21.61 4.18
C ASP A 228 7.19 21.07 2.86
N TYR A 229 6.47 21.25 1.74
CA TYR A 229 6.97 20.89 0.41
C TYR A 229 8.22 21.69 0.05
N ALA A 230 8.20 23.01 0.28
CA ALA A 230 9.32 23.90 -0.04
C ALA A 230 10.59 23.56 0.78
N GLN A 231 10.42 23.00 1.98
CA GLN A 231 11.52 22.59 2.85
C GLN A 231 12.03 21.17 2.55
N SER A 232 11.25 20.35 1.85
CA SER A 232 11.61 18.96 1.53
C SER A 232 12.64 18.90 0.39
N GLN A 233 13.83 18.35 0.69
CA GLN A 233 14.86 18.12 -0.32
C GLN A 233 14.39 17.17 -1.43
N HIS A 234 13.56 16.17 -1.10
CA HIS A 234 13.02 15.22 -2.06
C HIS A 234 12.05 15.89 -3.04
N CYS A 235 11.09 16.66 -2.53
CA CYS A 235 10.13 17.40 -3.34
C CYS A 235 10.83 18.39 -4.28
N ASN A 236 11.81 19.13 -3.75
CA ASN A 236 12.63 20.04 -4.55
C ASN A 236 13.43 19.33 -5.65
N SER A 237 13.95 18.13 -5.38
CA SER A 237 14.70 17.33 -6.36
C SER A 237 13.78 16.79 -7.45
N GLU A 238 12.60 16.31 -7.11
CA GLU A 238 11.58 15.86 -8.06
C GLU A 238 11.15 16.98 -9.01
N LEU A 239 10.92 18.18 -8.47
CA LEU A 239 10.54 19.35 -9.27
C LEU A 239 11.68 19.77 -10.21
N LYS A 240 12.93 19.76 -9.72
CA LYS A 240 14.11 20.07 -10.53
C LYS A 240 14.31 19.06 -11.66
N ILE A 241 14.19 17.76 -11.38
CA ILE A 241 14.30 16.71 -12.41
C ILE A 241 13.16 16.86 -13.43
N SER A 242 11.95 17.16 -12.99
CA SER A 242 10.80 17.41 -13.87
C SER A 242 11.04 18.59 -14.82
N GLN A 243 11.69 19.65 -14.33
CA GLN A 243 12.11 20.79 -15.17
C GLN A 243 13.21 20.41 -16.17
N GLU A 244 14.23 19.68 -15.71
CA GLU A 244 15.32 19.18 -16.58
C GLU A 244 14.80 18.25 -17.69
N MET A 245 13.74 17.49 -17.41
CA MET A 245 13.08 16.60 -18.35
C MET A 245 11.99 17.28 -19.19
N HIS A 246 11.86 18.61 -19.09
CA HIS A 246 10.90 19.42 -19.84
C HIS A 246 9.44 18.94 -19.71
N LYS A 247 9.07 18.49 -18.51
CA LYS A 247 7.68 18.10 -18.22
C LYS A 247 6.80 19.34 -18.05
N VAL A 248 5.52 19.19 -18.38
CA VAL A 248 4.51 20.19 -18.04
C VAL A 248 4.27 20.12 -16.53
N ILE A 249 4.45 21.24 -15.84
CA ILE A 249 4.29 21.34 -14.39
C ILE A 249 3.09 22.25 -14.08
N LEU A 250 2.13 21.72 -13.33
CA LEU A 250 1.02 22.46 -12.75
C LEU A 250 1.27 22.61 -11.24
N PRO A 251 1.63 23.81 -10.75
CA PRO A 251 1.74 24.08 -9.32
C PRO A 251 0.36 24.24 -8.66
#